data_AF-A0A1F3SSB3-F1
#
_entry.id   AF-A0A1F3SSB3-F1
#
_cell.length_a   1.000
_cell.length_b   1.000
_cell.length_c   1.000
_cell.angle_alpha   90.00
_cell.angle_beta   90.00
_cell.angle_gamma   90.00
#
_symmetry.space_group_name_H-M   'P 1'
#
loop_
_entity.id
_entity.type
_entity.pdbx_description
1 polymer ?
#
loop_
_entity_poly.entity_id
_entity_poly.type
_entity_poly.pdbx_seq_one_letter_code
_entity_poly.pdbx_strand_id
1 'polypeptide(L)'
;MCKKALNYLSLAFALVVLVSFANPEKKLDKLVAKIWKDQVIELVAVELPDSLKTSISHFSAIKSGDVLLGYGCYATALGCRVGGCAAPGEGNADTYETFDYIVIYDPNMVIIQVDIAEYSGQYGYEICRAKWLTQFAGKNSGFQLNENIDGITGATVSATYLVDDLNELGKTMTKLLQDQAL
;
A
#
# COMPACT_ATOMS: atom_id res chain seq x y z
N MET A 1 -6.85 66.07 -4.75
CA MET A 1 -5.46 65.57 -4.87
C MET A 1 -5.25 64.60 -3.70
N CYS A 2 -5.46 63.30 -3.90
CA CYS A 2 -4.49 62.27 -4.32
C CYS A 2 -3.56 61.78 -3.18
N LYS A 3 -3.80 60.53 -2.76
CA LYS A 3 -2.81 59.49 -2.39
C LYS A 3 -2.09 59.68 -1.03
N LYS A 4 -1.86 58.64 -0.20
CA LYS A 4 -1.93 57.19 -0.38
C LYS A 4 -1.98 56.53 1.00
N ALA A 5 -2.77 55.48 1.12
CA ALA A 5 -2.79 54.59 2.27
C ALA A 5 -1.48 53.81 2.40
N LEU A 6 -1.11 53.67 3.66
CA LEU A 6 -0.19 52.77 4.35
C LEU A 6 -0.03 51.38 3.69
N ASN A 7 1.19 51.01 3.30
CA ASN A 7 1.57 49.64 2.97
C ASN A 7 2.55 49.13 4.04
N TYR A 8 2.06 48.38 5.02
CA TYR A 8 2.89 47.47 5.81
C TYR A 8 2.87 46.11 5.13
N LEU A 9 3.96 45.77 4.45
CA LEU A 9 4.21 44.45 3.92
C LEU A 9 4.65 43.55 5.08
N SER A 10 3.69 43.01 5.83
CA SER A 10 3.94 41.99 6.84
C SER A 10 4.22 40.67 6.13
N LEU A 11 5.49 40.37 5.91
CA LEU A 11 5.95 39.07 5.45
C LEU A 11 5.83 38.08 6.61
N ALA A 12 4.68 37.43 6.75
CA ALA A 12 4.52 36.34 7.69
C ALA A 12 5.23 35.09 7.13
N PHE A 13 6.47 34.88 7.55
CA PHE A 13 7.20 33.64 7.28
C PHE A 13 6.61 32.56 8.22
N ALA A 14 5.64 31.80 7.70
CA ALA A 14 5.12 30.63 8.41
C ALA A 14 6.26 29.60 8.51
N LEU A 15 6.79 29.43 9.73
CA LEU A 15 7.76 28.40 10.06
C LEU A 15 7.04 27.04 10.02
N VAL A 16 7.07 26.38 8.85
CA VAL A 16 6.62 25.00 8.72
C VAL A 16 7.68 24.11 9.35
N VAL A 17 7.40 23.63 10.56
CA VAL A 17 8.22 22.62 11.22
C VAL A 17 7.94 21.27 10.55
N LEU A 18 8.80 20.87 9.61
CA LEU A 18 8.74 19.55 8.98
C LEU A 18 9.30 18.49 9.94
N VAL A 19 8.44 17.95 10.79
CA VAL A 19 8.78 16.75 11.58
C VAL A 19 8.83 15.56 10.62
N SER A 20 10.03 15.16 10.20
CA SER A 20 10.22 14.01 9.33
C SER A 20 10.21 12.71 10.13
N PHE A 21 9.01 12.27 10.52
CA PHE A 21 8.78 10.84 10.73
C PHE A 21 8.66 10.18 9.35
N ALA A 22 9.20 8.97 9.21
CA ALA A 22 8.96 8.13 8.04
C ALA A 22 7.48 7.75 8.04
N ASN A 23 6.67 8.54 7.34
CA ASN A 23 5.21 8.38 7.29
C ASN A 23 4.86 7.33 6.21
N PRO A 24 4.12 6.25 6.52
CA PRO A 24 3.66 5.25 5.55
C PRO A 24 3.07 5.86 4.27
N GLU A 25 2.34 6.97 4.43
CA GLU A 25 1.74 7.76 3.35
C GLU A 25 2.78 8.24 2.31
N LYS A 26 4.01 8.57 2.73
CA LYS A 26 5.07 9.03 1.81
C LYS A 26 5.51 7.96 0.81
N LYS A 27 5.43 6.67 1.15
CA LYS A 27 5.78 5.59 0.21
C LYS A 27 4.67 5.44 -0.83
N LEU A 28 3.41 5.48 -0.41
CA LEU A 28 2.26 5.49 -1.32
C LEU A 28 2.31 6.69 -2.28
N ASP A 29 2.52 7.90 -1.76
CA ASP A 29 2.65 9.13 -2.57
C ASP A 29 3.70 8.99 -3.67
N LYS A 30 4.88 8.44 -3.34
CA LYS A 30 5.98 8.25 -4.30
C LYS A 30 5.62 7.24 -5.39
N LEU A 31 4.93 6.15 -5.04
CA LEU A 31 4.52 5.15 -6.01
C LEU A 31 3.48 5.72 -6.97
N VAL A 32 2.48 6.41 -6.42
CA VAL A 32 1.43 7.08 -7.19
C VAL A 32 2.03 8.13 -8.13
N ALA A 33 2.92 8.99 -7.64
CA ALA A 33 3.61 9.98 -8.47
C ALA A 33 4.50 9.34 -9.56
N LYS A 34 5.02 8.12 -9.35
CA LYS A 34 5.80 7.40 -10.35
C LYS A 34 4.94 6.81 -11.47
N ILE A 35 3.71 6.39 -11.15
CA ILE A 35 2.75 5.85 -12.12
C ILE A 35 2.16 6.98 -12.97
N TRP A 36 1.73 8.07 -12.33
CA TRP A 36 1.08 9.22 -12.99
C TRP A 36 1.93 10.50 -12.92
N LYS A 37 3.16 10.44 -13.48
CA LYS A 37 4.18 11.50 -13.38
C LYS A 37 3.77 12.90 -13.84
N ASP A 38 2.83 12.97 -14.79
CA ASP A 38 2.44 14.21 -15.45
C ASP A 38 1.06 14.72 -14.99
N GLN A 39 0.54 14.20 -13.88
CA GLN A 39 -0.77 14.55 -13.35
C GLN A 39 -0.67 15.12 -11.94
N VAL A 40 -1.58 16.04 -11.60
CA VAL A 40 -1.76 16.50 -10.23
C VAL A 40 -2.63 15.48 -9.53
N ILE A 41 -2.03 14.73 -8.60
CA ILE A 41 -2.72 13.64 -7.90
C ILE A 41 -3.18 14.08 -6.52
N GLU A 42 -4.41 13.70 -6.19
CA GLU A 42 -4.99 13.79 -4.86
C GLU A 42 -5.31 12.38 -4.34
N LEU A 43 -4.92 12.10 -3.09
CA LEU A 43 -5.32 10.90 -2.37
C LEU A 43 -6.44 11.28 -1.40
N VAL A 44 -7.63 10.70 -1.61
CA VAL A 44 -8.80 10.92 -0.77
C VAL A 44 -9.05 9.65 0.04
N ALA A 45 -8.88 9.75 1.36
CA ALA A 45 -9.11 8.63 2.27
C ALA A 45 -10.53 8.07 2.12
N VAL A 46 -10.65 6.75 2.08
CA VAL A 46 -11.91 6.02 2.04
C VAL A 46 -12.15 5.38 3.40
N GLU A 47 -13.34 5.56 3.97
CA GLU A 47 -13.67 4.97 5.26
C GLU A 47 -13.71 3.44 5.17
N LEU A 48 -12.97 2.80 6.07
CA LEU A 48 -12.94 1.36 6.23
C LEU A 48 -13.84 0.93 7.39
N PRO A 49 -14.58 -0.19 7.26
CA PRO A 49 -15.20 -0.86 8.40
C PRO A 49 -14.15 -1.25 9.45
N ASP A 50 -14.53 -1.25 10.72
CA ASP A 50 -13.60 -1.55 11.83
C ASP A 50 -12.93 -2.93 11.70
N SER A 51 -13.63 -3.90 11.08
CA SER A 51 -13.08 -5.22 10.81
C SER A 51 -11.85 -5.23 9.91
N LEU A 52 -11.69 -4.21 9.05
CA LEU A 52 -10.59 -4.12 8.07
C LEU A 52 -9.41 -3.27 8.58
N LYS A 53 -9.63 -2.44 9.60
CA LYS A 53 -8.59 -1.52 10.14
C LYS A 53 -7.43 -2.25 10.81
N THR A 54 -7.60 -3.53 11.14
CA THR A 54 -6.56 -4.35 11.76
C THR A 54 -5.46 -4.77 10.78
N SER A 55 -5.77 -4.94 9.50
CA SER A 55 -4.82 -5.38 8.46
C SER A 55 -4.54 -4.30 7.41
N ILE A 56 -5.44 -3.31 7.28
CA ILE A 56 -5.32 -2.20 6.34
C ILE A 56 -5.12 -0.91 7.14
N SER A 57 -3.93 -0.32 7.01
CA SER A 57 -3.60 0.93 7.70
C SER A 57 -4.07 2.16 6.93
N HIS A 58 -4.17 2.06 5.61
CA HIS A 58 -4.63 3.16 4.76
C HIS A 58 -5.30 2.65 3.49
N PHE A 59 -6.45 3.21 3.16
CA PHE A 59 -7.12 2.99 1.88
C PHE A 59 -7.61 4.33 1.32
N SER A 60 -7.22 4.65 0.09
CA SER A 60 -7.48 5.94 -0.53
C SER A 60 -7.89 5.81 -1.99
N ALA A 61 -8.85 6.62 -2.41
CA ALA A 61 -9.13 6.87 -3.81
C ALA A 61 -8.06 7.80 -4.39
N ILE A 62 -7.54 7.46 -5.56
CA ILE A 62 -6.53 8.23 -6.30
C ILE A 62 -7.25 9.03 -7.37
N LYS A 63 -7.17 10.35 -7.32
CA LYS A 63 -7.87 11.24 -8.25
C LYS A 63 -6.93 12.22 -8.94
N SER A 64 -7.31 12.65 -10.14
CA SER A 64 -6.77 13.83 -10.80
C SER A 64 -7.93 14.75 -11.17
N GLY A 65 -8.15 15.77 -10.35
CA GLY A 65 -9.39 16.56 -10.39
C GLY A 65 -10.60 15.66 -10.09
N ASP A 66 -11.63 15.73 -10.92
CA ASP A 66 -12.85 14.92 -10.74
C ASP A 66 -12.73 13.48 -11.28
N VAL A 67 -11.58 13.12 -11.87
CA VAL A 67 -11.36 11.80 -12.47
C VAL A 67 -10.79 10.83 -11.44
N LEU A 68 -11.49 9.73 -11.19
CA LEU A 68 -10.96 8.59 -10.44
C LEU A 68 -9.96 7.82 -11.31
N LEU A 69 -8.71 7.78 -10.87
CA LEU A 69 -7.63 7.03 -11.53
C LEU A 69 -7.46 5.63 -10.96
N GLY A 70 -7.91 5.40 -9.73
CA GLY A 70 -7.78 4.10 -9.07
C GLY A 70 -7.80 4.21 -7.56
N TYR A 71 -7.21 3.22 -6.89
CA TYR A 71 -7.16 3.14 -5.43
C TYR A 71 -5.77 2.73 -4.95
N GLY A 72 -5.35 3.28 -3.81
CA GLY A 72 -4.13 2.90 -3.11
C GLY A 72 -4.46 2.26 -1.78
N CYS A 73 -3.88 1.10 -1.51
CA CYS A 73 -4.01 0.38 -0.25
C CYS A 73 -2.63 0.18 0.38
N TYR A 74 -2.51 0.49 1.66
CA TYR A 74 -1.36 0.13 2.49
C TYR A 74 -1.84 -0.90 3.52
N ALA A 75 -1.24 -2.09 3.49
CA ALA A 75 -1.64 -3.22 4.30
C ALA A 75 -0.43 -3.94 4.89
N THR A 76 -0.67 -4.73 5.93
CA THR A 76 0.34 -5.54 6.62
C THR A 76 -0.02 -7.00 6.50
N ALA A 77 0.93 -7.82 6.07
CA ALA A 77 0.81 -9.27 5.99
C ALA A 77 1.80 -9.96 6.95
N LEU A 78 1.49 -11.21 7.28
CA LEU A 78 2.42 -12.10 7.98
C LEU A 78 3.56 -12.54 7.04
N GLY A 79 4.71 -12.79 7.61
CA GLY A 79 5.94 -13.19 6.92
C GLY A 79 6.49 -14.51 7.44
N CYS A 80 7.82 -14.63 7.44
CA CYS A 80 8.48 -15.83 7.94
C CYS A 80 8.33 -15.95 9.46
N ARG A 81 8.47 -17.16 10.01
CA ARG A 81 8.47 -17.35 11.46
C ARG A 81 9.70 -16.68 12.07
N VAL A 82 9.51 -15.97 13.19
CA VAL A 82 10.59 -15.40 13.99
C VAL A 82 11.54 -16.53 14.43
N GLY A 83 12.83 -16.39 14.12
CA GLY A 83 13.84 -17.43 14.35
C GLY A 83 13.98 -18.46 13.21
N GLY A 84 13.26 -18.26 12.10
CA GLY A 84 13.35 -19.06 10.88
C GLY A 84 12.55 -20.37 10.92
N CYS A 85 12.57 -21.10 9.79
CA CYS A 85 11.79 -22.33 9.58
C CYS A 85 12.17 -23.51 10.47
N ALA A 86 13.21 -23.39 11.31
CA ALA A 86 13.67 -24.42 12.23
C ALA A 86 13.16 -24.23 13.67
N ALA A 87 12.52 -23.10 13.99
CA ALA A 87 12.02 -22.84 15.33
C ALA A 87 10.81 -23.76 15.63
N PRO A 88 10.84 -24.59 16.70
CA PRO A 88 9.71 -25.44 17.07
C PRO A 88 8.59 -24.66 17.77
N GLY A 89 7.32 -25.02 17.53
CA GLY A 89 6.15 -24.62 18.34
C GLY A 89 4.88 -24.29 17.52
N GLU A 90 3.71 -24.35 18.18
CA GLU A 90 2.44 -23.80 17.66
C GLU A 90 2.53 -22.27 17.67
N GLY A 91 2.26 -21.63 16.52
CA GLY A 91 2.48 -20.20 16.34
C GLY A 91 1.19 -19.39 16.39
N ASN A 92 1.10 -18.43 17.30
CA ASN A 92 0.19 -17.29 17.18
C ASN A 92 0.86 -16.18 16.32
N ALA A 93 0.14 -15.09 16.02
CA ALA A 93 0.65 -14.01 15.16
C ALA A 93 2.02 -13.46 15.62
N ASP A 94 2.29 -13.43 16.92
CA ASP A 94 3.54 -12.93 17.53
C ASP A 94 4.78 -13.80 17.21
N THR A 95 4.56 -15.01 16.66
CA THR A 95 5.66 -15.88 16.21
C THR A 95 6.05 -15.66 14.76
N TYR A 96 5.41 -14.73 14.05
CA TYR A 96 5.71 -14.40 12.67
C TYR A 96 6.28 -12.98 12.58
N GLU A 97 7.27 -12.82 11.71
CA GLU A 97 7.69 -11.52 11.20
C GLU A 97 6.52 -10.92 10.40
N THR A 98 6.45 -9.60 10.30
CA THR A 98 5.47 -8.93 9.44
C THR A 98 6.18 -8.08 8.40
N PHE A 99 5.48 -7.84 7.30
CA PHE A 99 5.89 -6.87 6.30
C PHE A 99 4.69 -6.06 5.86
N ASP A 100 4.97 -4.81 5.53
CA ASP A 100 4.01 -3.90 4.96
C ASP A 100 4.16 -3.88 3.44
N TYR A 101 3.04 -3.79 2.76
CA TYR A 101 3.00 -3.68 1.31
C TYR A 101 1.96 -2.67 0.87
N ILE A 102 2.18 -2.16 -0.33
CA ILE A 102 1.29 -1.24 -1.01
C ILE A 102 0.76 -1.91 -2.26
N VAL A 103 -0.54 -1.77 -2.50
CA VAL A 103 -1.18 -2.16 -3.75
C VAL A 103 -1.85 -0.95 -4.35
N ILE A 104 -1.60 -0.74 -5.63
CA ILE A 104 -2.27 0.28 -6.43
C ILE A 104 -3.16 -0.45 -7.42
N TYR A 105 -4.45 -0.12 -7.39
CA TYR A 105 -5.48 -0.66 -8.27
C TYR A 105 -5.93 0.40 -9.27
N ASP A 106 -6.44 -0.04 -10.42
CA ASP A 106 -7.23 0.78 -11.33
C ASP A 106 -8.67 0.99 -10.78
N PRO A 107 -9.54 1.76 -11.45
CA PRO A 107 -10.90 1.99 -10.98
C PRO A 107 -11.78 0.71 -10.95
N ASN A 108 -11.36 -0.36 -11.64
CA ASN A 108 -12.06 -1.64 -11.69
C ASN A 108 -11.47 -2.67 -10.71
N MET A 109 -10.65 -2.23 -9.74
CA MET A 109 -9.94 -3.07 -8.79
C MET A 109 -8.96 -4.06 -9.44
N VAL A 110 -8.42 -3.75 -10.61
CA VAL A 110 -7.33 -4.51 -11.23
C VAL A 110 -5.99 -3.96 -10.74
N ILE A 111 -5.09 -4.82 -10.27
CA ILE A 111 -3.78 -4.39 -9.77
C ILE A 111 -2.97 -3.75 -10.90
N ILE A 112 -2.52 -2.53 -10.67
CA ILE A 112 -1.52 -1.81 -11.48
C ILE A 112 -0.13 -2.14 -10.97
N GLN A 113 0.08 -2.07 -9.64
CA GLN A 113 1.39 -2.28 -9.03
C GLN A 113 1.28 -2.78 -7.59
N VAL A 114 2.20 -3.67 -7.22
CA VAL A 114 2.47 -4.06 -5.82
C VAL A 114 3.90 -3.65 -5.48
N ASP A 115 4.12 -3.16 -4.27
CA ASP A 115 5.44 -2.83 -3.72
C ASP A 115 5.52 -3.29 -2.26
N ILE A 116 6.66 -3.84 -1.83
CA ILE A 116 6.89 -4.11 -0.40
C ILE A 116 7.37 -2.80 0.23
N ALA A 117 6.51 -2.20 1.05
CA ALA A 117 6.79 -0.94 1.69
C ALA A 117 7.86 -1.14 2.76
N GLU A 118 7.65 -2.03 3.72
CA GLU A 118 8.56 -2.27 4.84
C GLU A 118 8.72 -3.77 5.07
N TYR A 119 9.95 -4.23 5.28
CA TYR A 119 10.22 -5.63 5.60
C TYR A 119 11.25 -5.68 6.73
N SER A 120 10.77 -5.97 7.94
CA SER A 120 11.62 -6.00 9.15
C SER A 120 12.22 -7.37 9.45
N GLY A 121 11.79 -8.40 8.71
CA GLY A 121 12.18 -9.78 8.92
C GLY A 121 13.60 -10.12 8.45
N GLN A 122 14.20 -11.16 9.05
CA GLN A 122 15.55 -11.62 8.74
C GLN A 122 15.60 -12.54 7.51
N TYR A 123 14.50 -13.20 7.19
CA TYR A 123 14.39 -14.15 6.07
C TYR A 123 13.24 -13.76 5.16
N GLY A 124 13.32 -14.16 3.89
CA GLY A 124 12.23 -13.96 2.94
C GLY A 124 12.21 -12.61 2.21
N TYR A 125 13.23 -11.76 2.38
CA TYR A 125 13.36 -10.46 1.71
C TYR A 125 13.28 -10.53 0.17
N GLU A 126 13.43 -11.72 -0.42
CA GLU A 126 13.34 -11.91 -1.85
C GLU A 126 11.96 -11.56 -2.45
N ILE A 127 10.91 -11.46 -1.63
CA ILE A 127 9.61 -10.90 -2.08
C ILE A 127 9.70 -9.42 -2.46
N CYS A 128 10.70 -8.67 -1.99
CA CYS A 128 10.92 -7.26 -2.32
C CYS A 128 11.44 -7.03 -3.75
N ARG A 129 11.75 -8.10 -4.50
CA ARG A 129 12.24 -8.00 -5.87
C ARG A 129 11.14 -7.46 -6.78
N ALA A 130 11.31 -6.24 -7.28
CA ALA A 130 10.37 -5.59 -8.19
C ALA A 130 9.92 -6.49 -9.37
N LYS A 131 10.85 -7.24 -9.98
CA LYS A 131 10.53 -8.17 -11.08
C LYS A 131 9.53 -9.24 -10.63
N TRP A 132 9.67 -9.79 -9.43
CA TRP A 132 8.76 -10.81 -8.93
C TRP A 132 7.37 -10.21 -8.65
N LEU A 133 7.32 -9.02 -8.03
CA LEU A 133 6.07 -8.31 -7.73
C LEU A 133 5.27 -7.89 -8.98
N THR A 134 5.93 -7.69 -10.13
CA THR A 134 5.20 -7.35 -11.37
C THR A 134 4.25 -8.44 -11.87
N GLN A 135 4.38 -9.68 -11.38
CA GLN A 135 3.50 -10.79 -11.77
C GLN A 135 2.05 -10.63 -11.29
N PHE A 136 1.81 -9.77 -10.29
CA PHE A 136 0.47 -9.51 -9.77
C PHE A 136 -0.34 -8.53 -10.63
N ALA A 137 0.32 -7.76 -11.49
CA ALA A 137 -0.34 -6.75 -12.31
C ALA A 137 -1.33 -7.38 -13.32
N GLY A 138 -2.44 -6.68 -13.56
CA GLY A 138 -3.47 -7.10 -14.52
C GLY A 138 -4.51 -8.09 -13.98
N LYS A 139 -4.45 -8.44 -12.69
CA LYS A 139 -5.47 -9.25 -12.00
C LYS A 139 -5.80 -8.63 -10.65
N ASN A 140 -6.90 -9.07 -10.05
CA ASN A 140 -7.29 -8.67 -8.69
C ASN A 140 -7.13 -9.82 -7.68
N SER A 141 -7.30 -11.06 -8.14
CA SER A 141 -7.16 -12.27 -7.32
C SER A 141 -6.97 -13.50 -8.23
N GLY A 142 -6.92 -14.69 -7.63
CA GLY A 142 -6.66 -15.97 -8.31
C GLY A 142 -5.17 -16.27 -8.44
N PHE A 143 -4.34 -15.63 -7.64
CA PHE A 143 -2.90 -15.87 -7.58
C PHE A 143 -2.61 -17.18 -6.85
N GLN A 144 -1.69 -17.99 -7.39
CA GLN A 144 -1.28 -19.27 -6.86
C GLN A 144 0.22 -19.45 -7.08
N LEU A 145 0.95 -19.55 -5.96
CA LEU A 145 2.41 -19.69 -5.97
C LEU A 145 2.82 -21.03 -6.59
N ASN A 146 3.83 -21.00 -7.47
CA ASN A 146 4.28 -22.11 -8.32
C ASN A 146 3.30 -22.57 -9.40
N GLU A 147 2.17 -21.88 -9.61
CA GLU A 147 1.28 -22.11 -10.74
C GLU A 147 1.26 -20.93 -11.70
N ASN A 148 0.78 -19.79 -11.23
CA ASN A 148 0.68 -18.57 -12.03
C ASN A 148 1.43 -17.37 -11.43
N ILE A 149 2.07 -17.57 -10.27
CA ILE A 149 3.09 -16.70 -9.69
C ILE A 149 4.32 -17.57 -9.43
N ASP A 150 5.48 -17.14 -9.91
CA ASP A 150 6.74 -17.86 -9.71
C ASP A 150 7.02 -18.09 -8.22
N GLY A 151 7.50 -19.27 -7.87
CA GLY A 151 8.04 -19.55 -6.53
C GLY A 151 9.29 -18.72 -6.22
N ILE A 152 9.58 -18.52 -4.93
CA ILE A 152 10.81 -17.85 -4.49
C ILE A 152 11.56 -18.73 -3.49
N THR A 153 12.76 -19.17 -3.88
CA THR A 153 13.64 -19.92 -2.99
C THR A 153 14.04 -19.08 -1.77
N GLY A 154 13.94 -19.66 -0.58
CA GLY A 154 14.29 -18.99 0.68
C GLY A 154 13.27 -17.94 1.15
N ALA A 155 12.17 -17.77 0.43
CA ALA A 155 11.09 -16.83 0.78
C ALA A 155 9.68 -17.43 0.61
N THR A 156 9.57 -18.75 0.50
CA THR A 156 8.29 -19.44 0.21
C THR A 156 7.19 -19.04 1.18
N VAL A 157 7.47 -18.97 2.49
CA VAL A 157 6.47 -18.63 3.51
C VAL A 157 5.94 -17.21 3.32
N SER A 158 6.83 -16.21 3.26
CA SER A 158 6.43 -14.81 3.04
C SER A 158 5.74 -14.62 1.68
N ALA A 159 6.18 -15.32 0.65
CA ALA A 159 5.55 -15.29 -0.67
C ALA A 159 4.13 -15.86 -0.64
N THR A 160 3.91 -16.98 0.07
CA THR A 160 2.58 -17.55 0.27
C THR A 160 1.67 -16.56 0.99
N TYR A 161 2.12 -15.97 2.10
CA TYR A 161 1.31 -14.99 2.83
C TYR A 161 0.96 -13.76 1.99
N LEU A 162 1.90 -13.22 1.20
CA LEU A 162 1.58 -12.10 0.30
C LEU A 162 0.54 -12.53 -0.75
N VAL A 163 0.70 -13.70 -1.36
CA VAL A 163 -0.23 -14.22 -2.38
C VAL A 163 -1.64 -14.37 -1.81
N ASP A 164 -1.75 -14.97 -0.63
CA ASP A 164 -3.03 -15.19 0.05
C ASP A 164 -3.68 -13.86 0.43
N ASP A 165 -2.91 -12.93 1.00
CA ASP A 165 -3.41 -11.63 1.43
C ASP A 165 -3.83 -10.76 0.24
N LEU A 166 -3.08 -10.75 -0.88
CA LEU A 166 -3.48 -10.06 -2.11
C LEU A 166 -4.80 -10.61 -2.67
N ASN A 167 -4.99 -11.93 -2.62
CA ASN A 167 -6.23 -12.57 -3.06
C ASN A 167 -7.43 -12.19 -2.19
N GLU A 168 -7.23 -12.13 -0.87
CA GLU A 168 -8.27 -11.75 0.09
C GLU A 168 -8.59 -10.25 0.00
N LEU A 169 -7.56 -9.40 0.04
CA LEU A 169 -7.66 -7.95 -0.06
C LEU A 169 -8.42 -7.54 -1.33
N GLY A 170 -8.05 -8.10 -2.48
CA GLY A 170 -8.71 -7.81 -3.75
C GLY A 170 -10.22 -8.10 -3.74
N LYS A 171 -10.61 -9.25 -3.17
CA LYS A 171 -12.04 -9.63 -3.02
C LYS A 171 -12.76 -8.71 -2.05
N THR A 172 -12.16 -8.46 -0.89
CA THR A 172 -12.74 -7.65 0.19
C THR A 172 -12.97 -6.21 -0.26
N MET A 173 -11.98 -5.59 -0.90
CA MET A 173 -12.09 -4.21 -1.36
C MET A 173 -13.08 -4.05 -2.52
N THR A 174 -13.14 -5.03 -3.42
CA THR A 174 -14.16 -5.04 -4.48
C THR A 174 -15.56 -5.04 -3.89
N LYS A 175 -15.81 -5.89 -2.88
CA LYS A 175 -17.09 -5.95 -2.20
C LYS A 175 -17.41 -4.65 -1.47
N LEU A 176 -16.46 -4.10 -0.73
CA LEU A 176 -16.64 -2.83 -0.01
C LEU A 176 -17.10 -1.70 -0.94
N LEU A 177 -16.44 -1.54 -2.08
CA LEU A 177 -16.77 -0.49 -3.04
C LEU A 177 -18.12 -0.71 -3.73
N GLN A 178 -18.52 -1.97 -3.96
CA GLN A 178 -19.85 -2.31 -4.47
C GLN A 178 -20.94 -1.96 -3.46
N ASP A 179 -20.73 -2.27 -2.18
CA ASP A 179 -21.68 -1.99 -1.10
C ASP A 179 -21.86 -0.48 -0.87
N GLN A 180 -20.82 0.34 -1.13
CA GLN A 180 -20.87 1.80 -1.01
C GLN A 180 -21.47 2.51 -2.25
N ALA A 181 -21.57 1.82 -3.39
CA ALA A 181 -22.15 2.36 -4.61
C ALA A 181 -23.69 2.21 -4.67
N LEU A 182 -24.29 1.57 -3.65
CA LEU A 182 -25.72 1.37 -3.45
C LEU A 182 -26.28 2.36 -2.42
#